data_AF-A0A821C9H3-F1
#
_entry.id   AF-A0A821C9H3-F1
#
_cell.length_a   1.000
_cell.length_b   1.000
_cell.length_c   1.000
_cell.angle_alpha   90.00
_cell.angle_beta   90.00
_cell.angle_gamma   90.00
#
_symmetry.space_group_name_H-M   'P 1'
#
loop_
_entity.id
_entity.type
_entity.pdbx_description
1 polymer ?
#
loop_
_entity_poly.entity_id
_entity_poly.type
_entity_poly.pdbx_seq_one_letter_code
_entity_poly.pdbx_strand_id
1 'polypeptide(L)'
;MINWKNLIPSLEILHNDQLLINNRHELIRPIFRMLEKSLNETNEFEQKTYIHQLCTTALLNLYTQLKPDECNPDIFNSEIVMECMRRTNDLHTTQQCLMLLSKGAQLFPEKLISMIMAMFAFVGDRLVRKDDLYSYQVMEKTIKTVIPSLYKEKNLEQRRPILAKITHVFVTSLAHLPAHRRQDIFRMLMESIGQDECLWFAPIQLFDSILLSPINKKNEETLKKSLIDANEQMLNSFNQFSSSTLLISLTRILNVLLNLPDQITKNQSTPSTYSHLIDLRLYTTKHIHVFKYQLLAFVNNILSADFFIKMIKNGLRQENELNYLNELIQTILHCLLWANKLSEDDIDISRYNKSILNKIYDCLNKSIALLNGSMFVSIISNLLQQQQTNEKLQRKTLEILNTRLKDEFTTENEVGFILMENDLNGILK
;
A
#
# COMPACT_ATOMS: atom_id res chain seq x y z
N MET A 1 -31.48 -38.47 -2.09
CA MET A 1 -31.61 -37.73 -0.82
C MET A 1 -30.44 -38.14 0.07
N ILE A 2 -29.59 -37.18 0.44
CA ILE A 2 -28.48 -37.46 1.36
C ILE A 2 -29.08 -37.58 2.77
N ASN A 3 -28.86 -38.72 3.44
CA ASN A 3 -29.30 -38.90 4.83
C ASN A 3 -28.32 -38.15 5.76
N TRP A 4 -28.49 -36.83 5.84
CA TRP A 4 -27.71 -35.95 6.72
C TRP A 4 -27.71 -36.41 8.18
N LYS A 5 -28.80 -37.04 8.65
CA LYS A 5 -28.94 -37.61 10.00
C LYS A 5 -27.87 -38.66 10.36
N ASN A 6 -27.32 -39.40 9.38
CA ASN A 6 -26.28 -40.40 9.65
C ASN A 6 -24.86 -39.81 9.62
N LEU A 7 -24.69 -38.62 9.02
CA LEU A 7 -23.42 -37.94 8.89
C LEU A 7 -23.15 -36.98 10.06
N ILE A 8 -24.20 -36.43 10.67
CA ILE A 8 -24.11 -35.56 11.85
C ILE A 8 -23.31 -36.22 13.00
N PRO A 9 -23.57 -37.47 13.41
CA PRO A 9 -22.79 -38.10 14.48
C PRO A 9 -21.31 -38.25 14.15
N SER A 10 -20.97 -38.50 12.88
CA SER A 10 -19.57 -38.61 12.44
C SER A 10 -18.86 -37.25 12.47
N LEU A 11 -19.57 -36.17 12.14
CA LEU A 11 -19.06 -34.80 12.22
C LEU A 11 -18.97 -34.31 13.67
N GLU A 12 -19.90 -34.70 14.55
CA GLU A 12 -19.85 -34.42 15.99
C GLU A 12 -18.67 -35.12 16.66
N ILE A 13 -18.35 -36.34 16.23
CA ILE A 13 -17.13 -37.03 16.67
C ILE A 13 -15.89 -36.24 16.20
N LEU A 14 -15.87 -35.74 14.97
CA LEU A 14 -14.78 -34.89 14.44
C LEU A 14 -14.69 -33.51 15.11
N HIS A 15 -15.77 -33.01 15.69
CA HIS A 15 -15.81 -31.77 16.46
C HIS A 15 -15.04 -31.89 17.78
N ASN A 16 -14.91 -33.10 18.34
CA ASN A 16 -14.15 -33.33 19.57
C ASN A 16 -12.64 -33.30 19.30
N ASP A 17 -11.98 -32.23 19.77
CA ASP A 17 -10.54 -31.96 19.62
C ASP A 17 -9.60 -33.05 20.15
N GLN A 18 -10.12 -34.00 20.94
CA GLN A 18 -9.33 -35.02 21.62
C GLN A 18 -9.04 -36.28 20.78
N LEU A 19 -9.56 -36.39 19.55
CA LEU A 19 -9.36 -37.59 18.74
C LEU A 19 -8.11 -37.51 17.88
N LEU A 20 -7.11 -38.31 18.24
CA LEU A 20 -5.91 -38.62 17.45
C LEU A 20 -6.28 -39.49 16.24
N ILE A 21 -6.90 -38.88 15.24
CA ILE A 21 -7.21 -39.55 13.97
C ILE A 21 -5.91 -39.74 13.18
N ASN A 22 -5.65 -40.94 12.69
CA ASN A 22 -4.58 -41.23 11.73
C ASN A 22 -5.04 -40.83 10.31
N ASN A 23 -4.15 -40.30 9.46
CA ASN A 23 -4.45 -39.82 8.09
C ASN A 23 -5.49 -38.68 7.99
N ARG A 24 -5.36 -37.67 8.86
CA ARG A 24 -6.24 -36.48 8.95
C ARG A 24 -6.41 -35.72 7.62
N HIS A 25 -5.37 -35.68 6.80
CA HIS A 25 -5.38 -34.99 5.51
C HIS A 25 -6.39 -35.58 4.51
N GLU A 26 -6.74 -36.87 4.62
CA GLU A 26 -7.70 -37.52 3.72
C GLU A 26 -9.14 -37.10 3.99
N LEU A 27 -9.45 -36.67 5.21
CA LEU A 27 -10.80 -36.24 5.62
C LEU A 27 -11.16 -34.83 5.13
N ILE A 28 -10.16 -34.02 4.78
CA ILE A 28 -10.38 -32.64 4.33
C ILE A 28 -11.23 -32.60 3.05
N ARG A 29 -10.92 -33.45 2.05
CA ARG A 29 -11.65 -33.48 0.77
C ARG A 29 -13.13 -33.89 0.95
N PRO A 30 -13.46 -34.99 1.67
CA PRO A 30 -14.83 -35.33 2.02
C PRO A 30 -15.60 -34.20 2.71
N ILE A 31 -15.00 -33.54 3.71
CA ILE A 31 -15.69 -32.49 4.45
C ILE A 31 -15.97 -31.26 3.56
N PHE A 32 -15.01 -30.85 2.70
CA PHE A 32 -15.30 -29.80 1.71
C PHE A 32 -16.40 -30.18 0.74
N ARG A 33 -16.44 -31.43 0.25
CA ARG A 33 -17.53 -31.91 -0.61
C ARG A 33 -18.87 -31.93 0.11
N MET A 34 -18.89 -32.23 1.41
CA MET A 34 -20.09 -32.17 2.23
C MET A 34 -20.57 -30.72 2.40
N LEU A 35 -19.66 -29.80 2.69
CA LEU A 35 -19.97 -28.37 2.78
C LEU A 35 -20.49 -27.82 1.44
N GLU A 36 -19.87 -28.18 0.32
CA GLU A 36 -20.32 -27.78 -1.02
C GLU A 36 -21.73 -28.29 -1.31
N LYS A 37 -22.01 -29.56 -1.00
CA LYS A 37 -23.34 -30.15 -1.19
C LYS A 37 -24.38 -29.50 -0.29
N SER A 38 -24.07 -29.25 0.99
CA SER A 38 -25.00 -28.57 1.90
C SER A 38 -25.30 -27.14 1.45
N LEU A 39 -24.32 -26.45 0.86
CA LEU A 39 -24.52 -25.11 0.31
C LEU A 39 -25.42 -25.13 -0.93
N ASN A 40 -25.25 -26.12 -1.81
CA ASN A 40 -26.00 -26.25 -3.08
C ASN A 40 -27.43 -26.80 -2.91
N GLU A 41 -27.74 -27.43 -1.78
CA GLU A 41 -29.11 -27.86 -1.48
C GLU A 41 -30.01 -26.64 -1.23
N THR A 42 -31.01 -26.46 -2.10
CA THR A 42 -31.96 -25.32 -2.10
C THR A 42 -33.01 -25.41 -0.99
N ASN A 43 -33.23 -26.59 -0.41
CA ASN A 43 -34.21 -26.75 0.66
C ASN A 43 -33.59 -26.28 1.98
N GLU A 44 -34.21 -25.29 2.63
CA GLU A 44 -33.88 -24.94 4.01
C GLU A 44 -34.38 -26.08 4.92
N PHE A 45 -33.45 -26.84 5.49
CA PHE A 45 -33.73 -27.74 6.61
C PHE A 45 -33.15 -27.15 7.88
N GLU A 46 -33.84 -27.33 9.01
CA GLU A 46 -33.48 -26.76 10.33
C GLU A 46 -32.02 -27.06 10.74
N GLN A 47 -31.46 -28.17 10.23
CA GLN A 47 -30.10 -28.63 10.54
C GLN A 47 -29.02 -28.04 9.60
N LYS A 48 -29.37 -27.23 8.60
CA LYS A 48 -28.42 -26.72 7.58
C LYS A 48 -27.34 -25.84 8.21
N THR A 49 -27.73 -24.92 9.09
CA THR A 49 -26.80 -24.07 9.85
C THR A 49 -25.90 -24.92 10.75
N TYR A 50 -26.46 -25.93 11.41
CA TYR A 50 -25.72 -26.84 12.26
C TYR A 50 -24.66 -27.65 11.47
N ILE A 51 -25.01 -28.13 10.28
CA ILE A 51 -24.06 -28.83 9.39
C ILE A 51 -22.95 -27.88 8.91
N HIS A 52 -23.27 -26.62 8.60
CA HIS A 52 -22.24 -25.62 8.27
C HIS A 52 -21.28 -25.40 9.43
N GLN A 53 -21.79 -25.26 10.66
CA GLN A 53 -20.97 -25.11 11.87
C GLN A 53 -20.08 -26.33 12.11
N LEU A 54 -20.63 -27.54 12.02
CA LEU A 54 -19.87 -28.77 12.21
C LEU A 54 -18.78 -28.94 11.15
N CYS A 55 -19.10 -28.73 9.86
CA CYS A 55 -18.13 -28.83 8.77
C CYS A 55 -17.02 -27.79 8.90
N THR A 56 -17.36 -26.52 9.18
CA THR A 56 -16.37 -25.44 9.31
C THR A 56 -15.47 -25.63 10.53
N THR A 57 -16.02 -26.05 11.66
CA THR A 57 -15.25 -26.33 12.87
C THR A 57 -14.35 -27.56 12.69
N ALA A 58 -14.87 -28.64 12.09
CA ALA A 58 -14.06 -29.83 11.79
C ALA A 58 -12.90 -29.50 10.85
N LEU A 59 -13.15 -28.70 9.79
CA LEU A 59 -12.08 -28.22 8.90
C LEU A 59 -11.06 -27.38 9.67
N LEU A 60 -11.50 -26.45 10.51
CA LEU A 60 -10.61 -25.62 11.33
C LEU A 60 -9.71 -26.49 12.21
N ASN A 61 -10.29 -27.45 12.94
CA ASN A 61 -9.55 -28.34 13.83
C ASN A 61 -8.54 -29.22 13.07
N LEU A 62 -8.87 -29.66 11.86
CA LEU A 62 -7.92 -30.37 11.00
C LEU A 62 -6.76 -29.46 10.60
N TYR A 63 -7.03 -28.23 10.12
CA TYR A 63 -5.98 -27.31 9.69
C TYR A 63 -5.15 -26.70 10.81
N THR A 64 -5.67 -26.62 12.05
CA THR A 64 -4.88 -26.18 13.21
C THR A 64 -3.86 -27.23 13.64
N GLN A 65 -4.19 -28.51 13.48
CA GLN A 65 -3.35 -29.64 13.91
C GLN A 65 -2.41 -30.16 12.81
N LEU A 66 -2.61 -29.76 11.55
CA LEU A 66 -1.75 -30.15 10.43
C LEU A 66 -0.46 -29.33 10.38
N LYS A 67 0.65 -30.02 10.10
CA LYS A 67 1.93 -29.36 9.76
C LYS A 67 1.89 -28.84 8.31
N PRO A 68 2.67 -27.79 7.99
CA PRO A 68 2.74 -27.25 6.63
C PRO A 68 3.16 -28.29 5.58
N ASP A 69 4.01 -29.25 5.95
CA ASP A 69 4.54 -30.27 5.03
C ASP A 69 3.53 -31.38 4.67
N GLU A 70 2.47 -31.54 5.46
CA GLU A 70 1.42 -32.58 5.27
C GLU A 70 0.21 -32.06 4.47
N CYS A 71 0.27 -30.79 4.07
CA CYS A 71 -0.85 -30.03 3.56
C CYS A 71 -0.73 -29.81 2.04
N ASN A 72 -1.62 -30.42 1.26
CA ASN A 72 -1.70 -30.12 -0.18
C ASN A 72 -2.55 -28.83 -0.40
N PRO A 73 -1.97 -27.75 -0.97
CA PRO A 73 -2.65 -26.48 -1.19
C PRO A 73 -3.87 -26.58 -2.11
N ASP A 74 -3.93 -27.56 -3.01
CA ASP A 74 -5.05 -27.71 -3.94
C ASP A 74 -6.34 -28.13 -3.23
N ILE A 75 -6.21 -28.80 -2.08
CA ILE A 75 -7.34 -29.32 -1.31
C ILE A 75 -8.09 -28.19 -0.58
N PHE A 76 -7.40 -27.14 -0.14
CA PHE A 76 -8.01 -26.03 0.57
C PHE A 76 -8.86 -25.18 -0.37
N ASN A 77 -10.20 -25.29 -0.30
CA ASN A 77 -11.07 -24.51 -1.17
C ASN A 77 -11.57 -23.24 -0.46
N SER A 78 -10.84 -22.14 -0.65
CA SER A 78 -11.18 -20.83 -0.07
C SER A 78 -12.48 -20.24 -0.63
N GLU A 79 -12.85 -20.59 -1.87
CA GLU A 79 -14.07 -20.11 -2.52
C GLU A 79 -15.32 -20.69 -1.85
N ILE A 80 -15.32 -21.99 -1.52
CA ILE A 80 -16.41 -22.63 -0.78
C ILE A 80 -16.58 -21.99 0.61
N VAL A 81 -15.49 -21.66 1.31
CA VAL A 81 -15.55 -21.01 2.62
C VAL A 81 -16.13 -19.60 2.52
N MET A 82 -15.72 -18.83 1.50
CA MET A 82 -16.29 -17.51 1.22
C MET A 82 -17.78 -17.61 0.87
N GLU A 83 -18.19 -18.61 0.09
CA GLU A 83 -19.59 -18.82 -0.26
C GLU A 83 -20.42 -19.24 0.97
N CYS A 84 -19.85 -20.06 1.87
CA CYS A 84 -20.48 -20.38 3.16
C CYS A 84 -20.71 -19.12 3.99
N MET A 85 -19.70 -18.24 4.07
CA MET A 85 -19.81 -16.95 4.77
C MET A 85 -20.85 -16.03 4.12
N ARG A 86 -20.99 -16.05 2.80
CA ARG A 86 -22.00 -15.26 2.07
C ARG A 86 -23.44 -15.75 2.25
N ARG A 87 -23.64 -17.05 2.51
CA ARG A 87 -24.98 -17.65 2.63
C ARG A 87 -25.47 -17.81 4.07
N THR A 88 -24.58 -17.76 5.05
CA THR A 88 -24.95 -17.94 6.46
C THR A 88 -25.38 -16.62 7.09
N ASN A 89 -26.45 -16.62 7.88
CA ASN A 89 -26.84 -15.50 8.74
C ASN A 89 -26.32 -15.67 10.18
N ASP A 90 -25.67 -16.80 10.47
CA ASP A 90 -25.17 -17.13 11.80
C ASP A 90 -23.77 -16.54 12.04
N LEU A 91 -23.65 -15.78 13.13
CA LEU A 91 -22.40 -15.12 13.51
C LEU A 91 -21.33 -16.13 13.88
N HIS A 92 -21.70 -17.25 14.51
CA HIS A 92 -20.73 -18.28 14.91
C HIS A 92 -20.10 -18.94 13.67
N THR A 93 -20.91 -19.38 12.71
CA THR A 93 -20.44 -19.93 11.42
C THR A 93 -19.55 -18.94 10.69
N THR A 94 -19.93 -17.66 10.68
CA THR A 94 -19.12 -16.58 10.08
C THR A 94 -17.74 -16.49 10.74
N GLN A 95 -17.68 -16.51 12.08
CA GLN A 95 -16.42 -16.48 12.83
C GLN A 95 -15.55 -17.70 12.52
N GLN A 96 -16.13 -18.91 12.49
CA GLN A 96 -15.41 -20.14 12.15
C GLN A 96 -14.84 -20.10 10.72
N CYS A 97 -15.59 -19.60 9.75
CA CYS A 97 -15.11 -19.36 8.39
C CYS A 97 -13.92 -18.40 8.36
N LEU A 98 -13.98 -17.27 9.09
CA LEU A 98 -12.89 -16.31 9.16
C LEU A 98 -11.63 -16.90 9.82
N MET A 99 -11.80 -17.71 10.87
CA MET A 99 -10.69 -18.42 11.51
C MET A 99 -10.06 -19.43 10.55
N LEU A 100 -10.88 -20.18 9.80
CA LEU A 100 -10.43 -21.15 8.80
C LEU A 100 -9.66 -20.47 7.66
N LEU A 101 -10.16 -19.34 7.14
CA LEU A 101 -9.46 -18.52 6.14
C LEU A 101 -8.17 -17.93 6.69
N SER A 102 -8.16 -17.49 7.95
CA SER A 102 -6.96 -16.98 8.61
C SER A 102 -5.90 -18.06 8.77
N LYS A 103 -6.29 -19.29 9.13
CA LYS A 103 -5.36 -20.43 9.16
C LYS A 103 -4.87 -20.81 7.76
N GLY A 104 -5.77 -20.78 6.78
CA GLY A 104 -5.42 -20.95 5.36
C GLY A 104 -4.44 -19.89 4.87
N ALA A 105 -4.53 -18.64 5.32
CA ALA A 105 -3.60 -17.56 4.96
C ALA A 105 -2.17 -17.82 5.47
N GLN A 106 -2.03 -18.46 6.63
CA GLN A 106 -0.73 -18.87 7.15
C GLN A 106 -0.11 -20.00 6.33
N LEU A 107 -0.92 -21.01 5.97
CA LEU A 107 -0.45 -22.22 5.28
C LEU A 107 -0.30 -22.03 3.76
N PHE A 108 -1.22 -21.29 3.12
CA PHE A 108 -1.35 -21.18 1.66
C PHE A 108 -1.50 -19.71 1.21
N PRO A 109 -0.52 -18.84 1.47
CA PRO A 109 -0.64 -17.40 1.25
C PRO A 109 -0.98 -17.03 -0.21
N GLU A 110 -0.42 -17.74 -1.20
CA GLU A 110 -0.68 -17.45 -2.62
C GLU A 110 -2.13 -17.71 -3.02
N LYS A 111 -2.73 -18.78 -2.50
CA LYS A 111 -4.14 -19.12 -2.76
C LYS A 111 -5.08 -18.08 -2.15
N LEU A 112 -4.76 -17.61 -0.95
CA LEU A 112 -5.54 -16.56 -0.29
C LEU A 112 -5.39 -15.20 -0.97
N ILE A 113 -4.22 -14.86 -1.51
CA ILE A 113 -4.04 -13.65 -2.33
C ILE A 113 -4.89 -13.74 -3.60
N SER A 114 -4.91 -14.89 -4.28
CA SER A 114 -5.77 -15.12 -5.45
C SER A 114 -7.26 -15.01 -5.09
N MET A 115 -7.68 -15.51 -3.92
CA MET A 115 -9.04 -15.34 -3.42
C MET A 115 -9.39 -13.87 -3.19
N ILE A 116 -8.49 -13.08 -2.60
CA ILE A 116 -8.69 -11.64 -2.39
C ILE A 116 -8.84 -10.91 -3.73
N MET A 117 -8.06 -11.29 -4.75
CA MET A 117 -8.21 -10.76 -6.11
C MET A 117 -9.60 -11.05 -6.69
N ALA A 118 -10.04 -12.31 -6.61
CA ALA A 118 -11.37 -12.71 -7.05
C ALA A 118 -12.47 -12.00 -6.26
N MET A 119 -12.28 -11.79 -4.95
CA MET A 119 -13.20 -11.04 -4.10
C MET A 119 -13.37 -9.60 -4.59
N PHE A 120 -12.28 -8.88 -4.90
CA PHE A 120 -12.37 -7.51 -5.42
C PHE A 120 -12.95 -7.43 -6.83
N ALA A 121 -12.62 -8.37 -7.72
CA ALA A 121 -13.18 -8.43 -9.06
C ALA A 121 -14.71 -8.67 -9.04
N PHE A 122 -15.15 -9.67 -8.26
CA PHE A 122 -16.55 -10.04 -8.12
C PHE A 122 -17.41 -8.95 -7.48
N VAL A 123 -16.81 -8.22 -6.54
CA VAL A 123 -17.39 -7.02 -5.92
C VAL A 123 -17.69 -5.97 -7.00
N GLY A 124 -16.82 -5.77 -7.99
CA GLY A 124 -17.10 -4.89 -9.12
C GLY A 124 -18.37 -5.27 -9.90
N ASP A 125 -18.48 -6.54 -10.30
CA ASP A 125 -19.59 -7.01 -11.15
C ASP A 125 -20.94 -7.07 -10.42
N ARG A 126 -20.96 -7.37 -9.11
CA ARG A 126 -22.20 -7.47 -8.33
C ARG A 126 -22.62 -6.16 -7.65
N LEU A 127 -21.70 -5.29 -7.23
CA LEU A 127 -22.06 -4.01 -6.60
C LEU A 127 -22.59 -2.95 -7.58
N VAL A 128 -22.32 -3.09 -8.88
CA VAL A 128 -23.01 -2.27 -9.90
C VAL A 128 -24.53 -2.56 -9.89
N ARG A 129 -24.95 -3.72 -9.38
CA ARG A 129 -26.36 -4.15 -9.26
C ARG A 129 -26.89 -4.00 -7.83
N LYS A 130 -26.76 -2.79 -7.27
CA LYS A 130 -27.53 -2.20 -6.14
C LYS A 130 -27.82 -2.94 -4.82
N ASP A 131 -27.56 -4.22 -4.61
CA ASP A 131 -27.85 -4.88 -3.33
C ASP A 131 -26.71 -5.79 -2.88
N ASP A 132 -26.01 -5.38 -1.80
CA ASP A 132 -25.57 -6.28 -0.72
C ASP A 132 -24.68 -5.53 0.27
N LEU A 133 -25.30 -4.81 1.22
CA LEU A 133 -24.62 -4.39 2.46
C LEU A 133 -23.93 -5.57 3.15
N TYR A 134 -24.52 -6.76 3.03
CA TYR A 134 -23.97 -8.00 3.55
C TYR A 134 -22.65 -8.41 2.87
N SER A 135 -22.60 -8.43 1.53
CA SER A 135 -21.36 -8.72 0.78
C SER A 135 -20.24 -7.73 1.11
N TYR A 136 -20.57 -6.46 1.36
CA TYR A 136 -19.61 -5.47 1.85
C TYR A 136 -19.12 -5.79 3.27
N GLN A 137 -20.01 -6.12 4.21
CA GLN A 137 -19.64 -6.52 5.58
C GLN A 137 -18.77 -7.78 5.60
N VAL A 138 -19.08 -8.76 4.77
CA VAL A 138 -18.29 -9.99 4.57
C VAL A 138 -16.89 -9.64 4.08
N MET A 139 -16.78 -8.77 3.07
CA MET A 139 -15.48 -8.28 2.58
C MET A 139 -14.71 -7.53 3.67
N GLU A 140 -15.36 -6.62 4.39
CA GLU A 140 -14.75 -5.84 5.46
C GLU A 140 -14.18 -6.74 6.57
N LYS A 141 -14.98 -7.71 7.04
CA LYS A 141 -14.51 -8.70 8.02
C LYS A 141 -13.34 -9.52 7.49
N THR A 142 -13.39 -9.92 6.22
CA THR A 142 -12.31 -10.70 5.58
C THR A 142 -11.01 -9.89 5.52
N ILE A 143 -11.07 -8.62 5.10
CA ILE A 143 -9.90 -7.74 5.03
C ILE A 143 -9.31 -7.52 6.42
N LYS A 144 -10.14 -7.23 7.43
CA LYS A 144 -9.66 -6.93 8.79
C LYS A 144 -9.08 -8.16 9.53
N THR A 145 -9.40 -9.38 9.11
CA THR A 145 -9.00 -10.61 9.82
C THR A 145 -8.01 -11.48 9.04
N VAL A 146 -8.28 -11.72 7.76
CA VAL A 146 -7.51 -12.66 6.94
C VAL A 146 -6.24 -12.03 6.39
N ILE A 147 -6.29 -10.75 5.95
CA ILE A 147 -5.11 -10.08 5.38
C ILE A 147 -3.96 -9.97 6.40
N PRO A 148 -4.18 -9.53 7.65
CA PRO A 148 -3.14 -9.54 8.68
C PRO A 148 -2.49 -10.92 8.87
N SER A 149 -3.29 -11.99 8.77
CA SER A 149 -2.83 -13.37 8.96
C SER A 149 -1.85 -13.85 7.88
N LEU A 150 -1.80 -13.20 6.70
CA LEU A 150 -0.84 -13.53 5.63
C LEU A 150 0.62 -13.21 5.99
N TYR A 151 0.83 -12.27 6.92
CA TYR A 151 2.15 -11.69 7.19
C TYR A 151 2.49 -11.56 8.68
N LYS A 152 1.54 -11.72 9.60
CA LYS A 152 1.74 -11.55 11.06
C LYS A 152 2.91 -12.36 11.63
N GLU A 153 3.10 -13.60 11.17
CA GLU A 153 4.15 -14.52 11.68
C GLU A 153 5.49 -14.37 10.93
N LYS A 154 5.59 -13.45 9.97
CA LYS A 154 6.78 -13.29 9.12
C LYS A 154 7.66 -12.13 9.59
N ASN A 155 8.96 -12.20 9.30
CA ASN A 155 9.89 -11.10 9.55
C ASN A 155 9.71 -9.97 8.52
N LEU A 156 10.14 -8.73 8.82
CA LEU A 156 9.96 -7.56 7.97
C LEU A 156 10.33 -7.79 6.48
N GLU A 157 11.47 -8.44 6.22
CA GLU A 157 11.91 -8.73 4.84
C GLU A 157 11.01 -9.73 4.11
N GLN A 158 10.42 -10.69 4.84
CA GLN A 158 9.46 -11.64 4.27
C GLN A 158 8.06 -11.04 4.12
N ARG A 159 7.71 -10.03 4.93
CA ARG A 159 6.43 -9.32 4.85
C ARG A 159 6.36 -8.49 3.59
N ARG A 160 7.36 -7.65 3.31
CA ARG A 160 7.40 -6.71 2.18
C ARG A 160 6.90 -7.28 0.84
N PRO A 161 7.36 -8.45 0.33
CA PRO A 161 6.87 -8.99 -0.94
C PRO A 161 5.39 -9.39 -0.90
N ILE A 162 4.89 -9.83 0.25
CA ILE A 162 3.48 -10.19 0.43
C ILE A 162 2.62 -8.93 0.43
N LEU A 163 3.03 -7.91 1.19
CA LEU A 163 2.32 -6.62 1.23
C LEU A 163 2.29 -5.99 -0.17
N ALA A 164 3.42 -6.02 -0.90
CA ALA A 164 3.50 -5.59 -2.29
C ALA A 164 2.52 -6.36 -3.21
N LYS A 165 2.44 -7.69 -3.11
CA LYS A 165 1.49 -8.50 -3.88
C LYS A 165 0.03 -8.12 -3.56
N ILE A 166 -0.31 -7.91 -2.28
CA ILE A 166 -1.67 -7.54 -1.86
C ILE A 166 -2.03 -6.14 -2.37
N THR A 167 -1.13 -5.16 -2.23
CA THR A 167 -1.34 -3.81 -2.76
C THR A 167 -1.49 -3.83 -4.28
N HIS A 168 -0.69 -4.63 -4.99
CA HIS A 168 -0.79 -4.76 -6.45
C HIS A 168 -2.13 -5.35 -6.89
N VAL A 169 -2.60 -6.41 -6.22
CA VAL A 169 -3.93 -7.00 -6.47
C VAL A 169 -5.02 -5.95 -6.27
N PHE A 170 -4.93 -5.15 -5.22
CA PHE A 170 -5.89 -4.09 -4.99
C PHE A 170 -5.85 -3.03 -6.09
N VAL A 171 -4.66 -2.52 -6.41
CA VAL A 171 -4.45 -1.48 -7.44
C VAL A 171 -4.97 -1.91 -8.80
N THR A 172 -4.71 -3.15 -9.21
CA THR A 172 -5.22 -3.71 -10.47
C THR A 172 -6.74 -3.90 -10.45
N SER A 173 -7.32 -4.17 -9.28
CA SER A 173 -8.78 -4.29 -9.11
C SER A 173 -9.53 -2.95 -8.97
N LEU A 174 -8.82 -1.83 -8.75
CA LEU A 174 -9.43 -0.51 -8.50
C LEU A 174 -10.40 -0.07 -9.61
N ALA A 175 -10.11 -0.40 -10.87
CA ALA A 175 -10.95 -0.07 -12.01
C ALA A 175 -12.33 -0.76 -11.94
N HIS A 176 -12.38 -1.97 -11.39
CA HIS A 176 -13.60 -2.77 -11.25
C HIS A 176 -14.46 -2.31 -10.06
N LEU A 177 -13.86 -1.68 -9.04
CA LEU A 177 -14.61 -1.22 -7.87
C LEU A 177 -15.51 -0.02 -8.20
N PRO A 178 -16.72 0.09 -7.61
CA PRO A 178 -17.57 1.28 -7.75
C PRO A 178 -16.91 2.53 -7.16
N ALA A 179 -16.99 3.67 -7.87
CA ALA A 179 -16.30 4.91 -7.49
C ALA A 179 -16.55 5.35 -6.03
N HIS A 180 -17.79 5.23 -5.54
CA HIS A 180 -18.19 5.63 -4.18
C HIS A 180 -17.65 4.73 -3.06
N ARG A 181 -17.14 3.53 -3.35
CA ARG A 181 -16.57 2.60 -2.36
C ARG A 181 -15.05 2.48 -2.44
N ARG A 182 -14.44 2.90 -3.54
CA ARG A 182 -12.99 2.77 -3.79
C ARG A 182 -12.17 3.31 -2.62
N GLN A 183 -12.51 4.50 -2.14
CA GLN A 183 -11.74 5.15 -1.07
C GLN A 183 -11.89 4.41 0.27
N ASP A 184 -13.12 4.04 0.65
CA ASP A 184 -13.36 3.32 1.90
C ASP A 184 -12.66 1.96 1.95
N ILE A 185 -12.71 1.21 0.84
CA ILE A 185 -12.03 -0.08 0.73
C ILE A 185 -10.51 0.11 0.75
N PHE A 186 -9.98 1.14 0.07
CA PHE A 186 -8.56 1.46 0.09
C PHE A 186 -8.05 1.78 1.49
N ARG A 187 -8.76 2.65 2.21
CA ARG A 187 -8.43 2.99 3.61
C ARG A 187 -8.42 1.74 4.48
N MET A 188 -9.50 0.95 4.43
CA MET A 188 -9.61 -0.28 5.20
C MET A 188 -8.48 -1.28 4.89
N LEU A 189 -8.07 -1.40 3.63
CA LEU A 189 -6.95 -2.25 3.24
C LEU A 189 -5.62 -1.72 3.78
N MET A 190 -5.35 -0.42 3.65
CA MET A 190 -4.11 0.19 4.15
C MET A 190 -4.00 0.15 5.66
N GLU A 191 -5.09 0.39 6.39
CA GLU A 191 -5.16 0.19 7.84
C GLU A 191 -4.88 -1.27 8.21
N SER A 192 -5.39 -2.23 7.43
CA SER A 192 -5.20 -3.65 7.72
C SER A 192 -3.76 -4.13 7.51
N ILE A 193 -3.03 -3.59 6.53
CA ILE A 193 -1.68 -4.01 6.11
C ILE A 193 -0.59 -3.23 6.85
N GLY A 194 -0.88 -2.00 7.27
CA GLY A 194 0.07 -1.06 7.87
C GLY A 194 0.32 0.11 6.93
N GLN A 195 -0.43 1.19 7.13
CA GLN A 195 -0.44 2.36 6.25
C GLN A 195 0.94 3.06 6.16
N ASP A 196 1.67 3.17 7.28
CA ASP A 196 3.00 3.81 7.29
C ASP A 196 4.04 2.98 6.53
N GLU A 197 3.83 1.66 6.45
CA GLU A 197 4.75 0.76 5.76
C GLU A 197 4.49 0.63 4.27
N CYS A 198 3.22 0.69 3.84
CA CYS A 198 2.81 0.23 2.51
C CYS A 198 2.06 1.26 1.67
N LEU A 199 1.64 2.41 2.22
CA LEU A 199 0.85 3.39 1.47
C LEU A 199 1.58 3.86 0.20
N TRP A 200 2.90 4.02 0.26
CA TRP A 200 3.75 4.40 -0.87
C TRP A 200 3.86 3.35 -1.98
N PHE A 201 3.50 2.07 -1.74
CA PHE A 201 3.48 1.04 -2.78
C PHE A 201 2.38 1.30 -3.82
N ALA A 202 1.22 1.79 -3.38
CA ALA A 202 0.04 1.97 -4.22
C ALA A 202 0.26 2.91 -5.43
N PRO A 203 0.79 4.14 -5.27
CA PRO A 203 1.03 5.02 -6.42
C PRO A 203 2.10 4.45 -7.36
N ILE A 204 3.15 3.81 -6.81
CA ILE A 204 4.22 3.17 -7.60
C ILE A 204 3.65 2.07 -8.49
N GLN A 205 2.91 1.12 -7.90
CA GLN A 205 2.34 -0.01 -8.62
C GLN A 205 1.25 0.41 -9.61
N LEU A 206 0.48 1.47 -9.30
CA LEU A 206 -0.52 2.00 -10.22
C LEU A 206 0.16 2.58 -11.46
N PHE A 207 1.16 3.45 -11.27
CA PHE A 207 1.87 4.02 -12.41
C PHE A 207 2.63 2.95 -13.21
N ASP A 208 3.20 1.93 -12.56
CA ASP A 208 3.82 0.79 -13.24
C ASP A 208 2.80 0.06 -14.12
N SER A 209 1.64 -0.32 -13.56
CA SER A 209 0.58 -1.00 -14.31
C SER A 209 0.08 -0.20 -15.53
N ILE A 210 0.00 1.13 -15.42
CA ILE A 210 -0.45 2.02 -16.50
C ILE A 210 0.61 2.13 -17.59
N LEU A 211 1.89 2.20 -17.24
CA LEU A 211 3.00 2.28 -18.18
C LEU A 211 3.21 0.96 -18.94
N LEU A 212 3.04 -0.17 -18.26
CA LEU A 212 3.20 -1.49 -18.88
C LEU A 212 1.98 -1.95 -19.69
N SER A 213 0.82 -1.30 -19.49
CA SER A 213 -0.43 -1.61 -20.21
C SER A 213 -0.26 -1.54 -21.74
N PRO A 214 -0.70 -2.59 -22.48
CA PRO A 214 -0.51 -2.70 -23.92
C PRO A 214 -1.33 -1.67 -24.73
N ILE A 215 -2.44 -1.19 -24.17
CA ILE A 215 -3.31 -0.17 -24.77
C ILE A 215 -2.55 1.17 -24.83
N ASN A 216 -1.89 1.47 -23.72
CA ASN A 216 -1.17 2.69 -23.48
C ASN A 216 0.15 2.76 -24.26
N LYS A 217 0.83 1.62 -24.46
CA LYS A 217 2.04 1.54 -25.29
C LYS A 217 1.86 2.00 -26.74
N LYS A 218 0.62 2.03 -27.26
CA LYS A 218 0.33 2.39 -28.66
C LYS A 218 -0.03 3.87 -28.86
N ASN A 219 -0.59 4.54 -27.84
CA ASN A 219 -1.13 5.90 -27.95
C ASN A 219 -0.64 6.81 -26.79
N GLU A 220 0.30 7.71 -27.07
CA GLU A 220 0.86 8.63 -26.06
C GLU A 220 -0.17 9.56 -25.39
N GLU A 221 -1.23 9.95 -26.10
CA GLU A 221 -2.30 10.77 -25.52
C GLU A 221 -3.17 10.01 -24.52
N THR A 222 -3.42 8.72 -24.79
CA THR A 222 -4.16 7.86 -23.85
C THR A 222 -3.36 7.60 -22.59
N LEU A 223 -2.04 7.40 -22.74
CA LEU A 223 -1.08 7.34 -21.62
C LEU A 223 -1.20 8.58 -20.72
N LYS A 224 -1.11 9.78 -21.30
CA LYS A 224 -1.18 11.03 -20.54
C LYS A 224 -2.51 11.17 -19.79
N LYS A 225 -3.64 10.88 -20.44
CA LYS A 225 -4.97 10.92 -19.82
C LYS A 225 -5.08 9.92 -18.66
N SER A 226 -4.72 8.65 -18.90
CA SER A 226 -4.76 7.62 -17.84
C SER A 226 -3.84 7.94 -16.67
N LEU A 227 -2.68 8.56 -16.90
CA LEU A 227 -1.78 9.01 -15.83
C LEU A 227 -2.35 10.17 -15.01
N ILE A 228 -3.13 11.07 -15.64
CA ILE A 228 -3.83 12.16 -14.94
C ILE A 228 -4.97 11.59 -14.09
N ASP A 229 -5.83 10.75 -14.68
CA ASP A 229 -6.96 10.13 -13.97
C ASP A 229 -6.46 9.31 -12.77
N ALA A 230 -5.36 8.58 -12.95
CA ALA A 230 -4.70 7.82 -11.90
C ALA A 230 -4.14 8.71 -10.78
N ASN A 231 -3.54 9.85 -11.13
CA ASN A 231 -3.07 10.83 -10.14
C ASN A 231 -4.23 11.36 -9.31
N GLU A 232 -5.33 11.77 -9.94
CA GLU A 232 -6.51 12.29 -9.24
C GLU A 232 -7.14 11.23 -8.34
N GLN A 233 -7.26 9.99 -8.84
CA GLN A 233 -7.78 8.88 -8.06
C GLN A 233 -6.92 8.61 -6.81
N MET A 234 -5.60 8.60 -6.96
CA MET A 234 -4.69 8.39 -5.83
C MET A 234 -4.67 9.58 -4.87
N LEU A 235 -4.68 10.81 -5.38
CA LEU A 235 -4.73 12.02 -4.55
C LEU A 235 -5.99 12.02 -3.66
N ASN A 236 -7.15 11.71 -4.24
CA ASN A 236 -8.40 11.59 -3.52
C ASN A 236 -8.37 10.48 -2.45
N SER A 237 -7.67 9.38 -2.74
CA SER A 237 -7.51 8.27 -1.80
C SER A 237 -6.58 8.64 -0.64
N PHE A 238 -5.55 9.45 -0.89
CA PHE A 238 -4.57 9.89 0.11
C PHE A 238 -5.13 10.91 1.11
N ASN A 239 -6.21 11.63 0.76
CA ASN A 239 -6.87 12.61 1.65
C ASN A 239 -7.39 12.01 2.97
N GLN A 240 -7.56 10.69 3.06
CA GLN A 240 -8.13 10.03 4.24
C GLN A 240 -7.10 9.66 5.31
N PHE A 241 -5.80 9.87 5.05
CA PHE A 241 -4.71 9.43 5.92
C PHE A 241 -4.12 10.58 6.73
N SER A 242 -3.42 10.24 7.83
CA SER A 242 -2.79 11.22 8.70
C SER A 242 -1.61 11.95 8.02
N SER A 243 -1.31 13.17 8.48
CA SER A 243 -0.13 13.96 8.08
C SER A 243 1.17 13.16 8.19
N SER A 244 1.38 12.47 9.30
CA SER A 244 2.57 11.65 9.55
C SER A 244 2.75 10.53 8.50
N THR A 245 1.70 9.75 8.25
CA THR A 245 1.70 8.67 7.24
C THR A 245 1.98 9.20 5.84
N LEU A 246 1.41 10.36 5.49
CA LEU A 246 1.63 11.00 4.21
C LEU A 246 3.10 11.44 4.05
N LEU A 247 3.68 12.10 5.05
CA LEU A 247 5.08 12.54 5.03
C LEU A 247 6.06 11.37 4.91
N ILE A 248 5.85 10.30 5.67
CA ILE A 248 6.64 9.07 5.58
C ILE A 248 6.53 8.48 4.17
N SER A 249 5.32 8.43 3.61
CA SER A 249 5.08 7.88 2.28
C SER A 249 5.74 8.70 1.18
N LEU A 250 5.65 10.04 1.25
CA LEU A 250 6.30 10.93 0.29
C LEU A 250 7.83 10.77 0.31
N THR A 251 8.42 10.71 1.51
CA THR A 251 9.86 10.48 1.70
C THR A 251 10.29 9.14 1.08
N ARG A 252 9.51 8.08 1.28
CA ARG A 252 9.79 6.76 0.69
C ARG A 252 9.66 6.75 -0.83
N ILE A 253 8.66 7.44 -1.39
CA ILE A 253 8.52 7.60 -2.85
C ILE A 253 9.76 8.29 -3.44
N LEU A 254 10.26 9.34 -2.79
CA LEU A 254 11.47 10.04 -3.23
C LEU A 254 12.73 9.15 -3.12
N ASN A 255 12.83 8.34 -2.06
CA ASN A 255 13.92 7.38 -1.92
C ASN A 255 13.91 6.31 -3.03
N VAL A 256 12.72 5.85 -3.46
CA VAL A 256 12.62 4.97 -4.63
C VAL A 256 13.13 5.66 -5.88
N LEU A 257 12.78 6.93 -6.09
CA LEU A 257 13.25 7.70 -7.23
C LEU A 257 14.78 7.79 -7.30
N LEU A 258 15.43 8.04 -6.16
CA LEU A 258 16.89 8.10 -6.04
C LEU A 258 17.58 6.77 -6.35
N ASN A 259 16.94 5.66 -5.99
CA ASN A 259 17.50 4.32 -6.13
C ASN A 259 17.20 3.66 -7.49
N LEU A 260 16.33 4.26 -8.31
CA LEU A 260 16.03 3.76 -9.65
C LEU A 260 17.17 4.08 -10.63
N PRO A 261 17.65 3.11 -11.44
CA PRO A 261 18.72 3.35 -12.40
C PRO A 261 18.31 4.35 -13.49
N ASP A 262 19.25 5.18 -13.95
CA ASP A 262 19.01 6.20 -14.98
C ASP A 262 19.03 5.65 -16.40
N GLN A 263 19.74 4.53 -16.62
CA GLN A 263 19.77 3.80 -17.87
C GLN A 263 19.64 2.31 -17.60
N ILE A 264 18.77 1.64 -18.35
CA ILE A 264 18.68 0.17 -18.34
C ILE A 264 19.80 -0.35 -19.21
N THR A 265 20.97 -0.61 -18.62
CA THR A 265 21.97 -1.45 -19.28
C THR A 265 21.52 -2.90 -19.16
N LYS A 266 21.49 -3.63 -20.28
CA LYS A 266 20.93 -5.00 -20.38
C LYS A 266 21.55 -6.04 -19.40
N ASN A 267 22.58 -5.66 -18.63
CA ASN A 267 23.38 -6.55 -17.78
C ASN A 267 23.37 -6.19 -16.28
N GLN A 268 22.49 -5.30 -15.78
CA GLN A 268 22.37 -5.12 -14.33
C GLN A 268 21.37 -6.11 -13.73
N SER A 269 21.87 -7.31 -13.44
CA SER A 269 21.24 -8.29 -12.55
C SER A 269 21.51 -7.96 -11.08
N THR A 270 21.37 -6.71 -10.65
CA THR A 270 21.27 -6.43 -9.22
C THR A 270 19.82 -6.66 -8.83
N PRO A 271 19.51 -7.52 -7.83
CA PRO A 271 18.20 -7.50 -7.22
C PRO A 271 18.00 -6.09 -6.68
N SER A 272 17.21 -5.27 -7.36
CA SER A 272 16.86 -3.95 -6.86
C SER A 272 16.18 -4.16 -5.51
N THR A 273 16.46 -3.31 -4.52
CA THR A 273 15.80 -3.31 -3.21
C THR A 273 14.26 -3.31 -3.33
N TYR A 274 13.75 -2.93 -4.50
CA TYR A 274 12.35 -2.81 -4.85
C TYR A 274 11.88 -3.82 -5.91
N SER A 275 12.60 -4.94 -6.12
CA SER A 275 12.24 -5.97 -7.10
C SER A 275 10.84 -6.56 -6.88
N HIS A 276 10.33 -6.45 -5.66
CA HIS A 276 8.98 -6.89 -5.29
C HIS A 276 7.88 -5.89 -5.72
N LEU A 277 8.25 -4.66 -6.05
CA LEU A 277 7.34 -3.57 -6.42
C LEU A 277 7.36 -3.24 -7.90
N ILE A 278 8.55 -3.29 -8.52
CA ILE A 278 8.76 -2.89 -9.91
C ILE A 278 9.65 -3.92 -10.60
N ASP A 279 9.19 -4.43 -11.72
CA ASP A 279 9.96 -5.36 -12.54
C ASP A 279 10.73 -4.59 -13.62
N LEU A 280 11.92 -4.09 -13.26
CA LEU A 280 12.76 -3.23 -14.11
C LEU A 280 13.14 -3.85 -15.46
N ARG A 281 13.02 -5.17 -15.61
CA ARG A 281 13.27 -5.91 -16.86
C ARG A 281 12.29 -5.55 -17.97
N LEU A 282 11.08 -5.13 -17.61
CA LEU A 282 10.00 -4.79 -18.55
C LEU A 282 10.06 -3.33 -19.03
N TYR A 283 10.92 -2.52 -18.41
CA TYR A 283 11.03 -1.10 -18.69
C TYR A 283 11.96 -0.83 -19.89
N THR A 284 11.72 0.30 -20.53
CA THR A 284 12.66 0.98 -21.43
C THR A 284 13.20 2.22 -20.72
N THR A 285 14.32 2.79 -21.20
CA THR A 285 14.87 4.05 -20.66
C THR A 285 13.83 5.18 -20.67
N LYS A 286 13.01 5.27 -21.74
CA LYS A 286 11.88 6.21 -21.81
C LYS A 286 10.82 5.94 -20.74
N HIS A 287 10.47 4.68 -20.48
CA HIS A 287 9.49 4.35 -19.42
C HIS A 287 10.01 4.74 -18.04
N ILE A 288 11.30 4.54 -17.73
CA ILE A 288 11.89 4.99 -16.46
C ILE A 288 11.79 6.51 -16.34
N HIS A 289 12.11 7.24 -17.42
CA HIS A 289 12.05 8.69 -17.40
C HIS A 289 10.63 9.21 -17.10
N VAL A 290 9.62 8.70 -17.81
CA VAL A 290 8.21 9.03 -17.58
C VAL A 290 7.79 8.64 -16.16
N PHE A 291 8.20 7.48 -15.68
CA PHE A 291 7.88 7.00 -14.34
C PHE A 291 8.44 7.92 -13.24
N LYS A 292 9.73 8.27 -13.30
CA LYS A 292 10.37 9.20 -12.36
C LYS A 292 9.67 10.57 -12.37
N TYR A 293 9.36 11.09 -13.57
CA TYR A 293 8.63 12.35 -13.70
C TYR A 293 7.23 12.29 -13.10
N GLN A 294 6.54 11.15 -13.23
CA GLN A 294 5.20 10.94 -12.69
C GLN A 294 5.22 10.83 -11.17
N LEU A 295 6.19 10.12 -10.58
CA LEU A 295 6.36 10.08 -9.12
C LEU A 295 6.61 11.48 -8.55
N LEU A 296 7.48 12.28 -9.19
CA LEU A 296 7.68 13.69 -8.80
C LEU A 296 6.42 14.52 -9.00
N ALA A 297 5.66 14.30 -10.08
CA ALA A 297 4.38 14.97 -10.29
C ALA A 297 3.42 14.71 -9.13
N PHE A 298 3.33 13.43 -8.73
CA PHE A 298 2.44 12.99 -7.68
C PHE A 298 2.82 13.59 -6.31
N VAL A 299 4.12 13.55 -5.96
CA VAL A 299 4.65 14.22 -4.75
C VAL A 299 4.30 15.70 -4.77
N ASN A 300 4.55 16.39 -5.90
CA ASN A 300 4.28 17.81 -6.05
C ASN A 300 2.79 18.14 -5.91
N ASN A 301 1.91 17.29 -6.44
CA ASN A 301 0.46 17.45 -6.34
C ASN A 301 -0.04 17.27 -4.90
N ILE A 302 0.53 16.33 -4.14
CA ILE A 302 0.20 16.18 -2.71
C ILE A 302 0.67 17.39 -1.91
N LEU A 303 1.90 17.85 -2.12
CA LEU A 303 2.45 19.04 -1.43
C LEU A 303 1.63 20.30 -1.72
N SER A 304 1.04 20.41 -2.92
CA SER A 304 0.15 21.50 -3.32
C SER A 304 -1.31 21.35 -2.89
N ALA A 305 -1.72 20.19 -2.39
CA ALA A 305 -3.14 19.95 -2.15
C ALA A 305 -3.65 20.73 -0.94
N ASP A 306 -4.80 21.38 -1.09
CA ASP A 306 -5.43 22.19 -0.03
C ASP A 306 -5.67 21.38 1.26
N PHE A 307 -6.05 20.11 1.13
CA PHE A 307 -6.27 19.23 2.27
C PHE A 307 -4.97 19.01 3.05
N PHE A 308 -3.85 18.80 2.35
CA PHE A 308 -2.55 18.53 2.95
C PHE A 308 -1.99 19.78 3.64
N ILE A 309 -2.10 20.94 2.99
CA ILE A 309 -1.71 22.23 3.56
C ILE A 309 -2.50 22.51 4.85
N LYS A 310 -3.83 22.30 4.83
CA LYS A 310 -4.68 22.47 6.02
C LYS A 310 -4.33 21.47 7.12
N MET A 311 -4.07 20.21 6.77
CA MET A 311 -3.67 19.18 7.74
C MET A 311 -2.34 19.52 8.41
N ILE A 312 -1.33 19.92 7.65
CA ILE A 312 -0.03 20.32 8.20
C ILE A 312 -0.19 21.54 9.10
N LYS A 313 -0.86 22.61 8.65
CA LYS A 313 -1.06 23.82 9.48
C LYS A 313 -1.76 23.55 10.80
N ASN A 314 -2.65 22.57 10.85
CA ASN A 314 -3.39 22.17 12.05
C ASN A 314 -2.67 21.11 12.91
N GLY A 315 -1.86 20.24 12.28
CA GLY A 315 -1.22 19.06 12.89
C GLY A 315 0.19 19.26 13.44
N LEU A 316 0.92 20.27 12.93
CA LEU A 316 2.34 20.59 13.18
C LEU A 316 2.80 20.85 14.65
N ARG A 317 1.98 20.51 15.64
CA ARG A 317 2.27 20.70 17.07
C ARG A 317 3.08 19.56 17.69
N GLN A 318 3.29 18.44 16.98
CA GLN A 318 4.02 17.27 17.48
C GLN A 318 5.46 17.22 16.94
N GLU A 319 6.46 17.08 17.81
CA GLU A 319 7.90 16.99 17.45
C GLU A 319 8.21 15.89 16.41
N ASN A 320 7.41 14.82 16.37
CA ASN A 320 7.60 13.74 15.40
C ASN A 320 7.29 14.16 13.96
N GLU A 321 6.28 15.03 13.74
CA GLU A 321 5.93 15.49 12.39
C GLU A 321 6.98 16.44 11.80
N LEU A 322 7.60 17.24 12.68
CA LEU A 322 8.79 18.03 12.38
C LEU A 322 9.94 17.17 11.86
N ASN A 323 10.19 16.03 12.52
CA ASN A 323 11.23 15.09 12.10
C ASN A 323 10.91 14.46 10.73
N TYR A 324 9.66 14.07 10.48
CA TYR A 324 9.27 13.56 9.17
C TYR A 324 9.34 14.62 8.05
N LEU A 325 9.04 15.89 8.35
CA LEU A 325 9.25 17.00 7.43
C LEU A 325 10.73 17.26 7.16
N ASN A 326 11.58 17.15 8.19
CA ASN A 326 13.03 17.23 8.05
C ASN A 326 13.55 16.14 7.10
N GLU A 327 13.17 14.89 7.32
CA GLU A 327 13.54 13.76 6.45
C GLU A 327 13.07 13.97 5.00
N LEU A 328 11.87 14.50 4.81
CA LEU A 328 11.32 14.82 3.49
C LEU A 328 12.15 15.91 2.79
N ILE A 329 12.51 16.99 3.50
CA ILE A 329 13.31 18.07 2.91
C ILE A 329 14.72 17.57 2.59
N GLN A 330 15.32 16.75 3.45
CA GLN A 330 16.62 16.10 3.18
C GLN A 330 16.59 15.24 1.93
N THR A 331 15.57 14.40 1.79
CA THR A 331 15.42 13.54 0.61
C THR A 331 15.18 14.36 -0.65
N ILE A 332 14.43 15.47 -0.60
CA ILE A 332 14.31 16.41 -1.73
C ILE A 332 15.66 17.05 -2.09
N LEU A 333 16.45 17.46 -1.09
CA LEU A 333 17.80 18.01 -1.33
C LEU A 333 18.75 16.97 -1.95
N HIS A 334 18.66 15.71 -1.52
CA HIS A 334 19.38 14.61 -2.18
C HIS A 334 18.91 14.39 -3.62
N CYS A 335 17.61 14.50 -3.90
CA CYS A 335 17.08 14.50 -5.27
C CYS A 335 17.62 15.66 -6.11
N LEU A 336 17.76 16.87 -5.55
CA LEU A 336 18.37 18.00 -6.24
C LEU A 336 19.83 17.75 -6.60
N LEU A 337 20.61 17.16 -5.68
CA LEU A 337 21.99 16.78 -6.01
C LEU A 337 22.05 15.73 -7.11
N TRP A 338 21.21 14.69 -7.02
CA TRP A 338 21.16 13.63 -8.03
C TRP A 338 20.81 14.21 -9.41
N ALA A 339 19.79 15.06 -9.51
CA ALA A 339 19.39 15.69 -10.76
C ALA A 339 20.48 16.62 -11.32
N ASN A 340 21.24 17.31 -10.47
CA ASN A 340 22.38 18.13 -10.90
C ASN A 340 23.58 17.29 -11.36
N LYS A 341 23.79 16.08 -10.83
CA LYS A 341 24.89 15.18 -11.26
C LYS A 341 24.68 14.57 -12.64
N LEU A 342 23.43 14.44 -13.09
CA LEU A 342 23.07 13.90 -14.41
C LEU A 342 23.31 14.85 -15.59
N SER A 343 23.91 16.02 -15.33
CA SER A 343 24.09 17.07 -16.33
C SER A 343 25.37 16.89 -17.15
N GLU A 344 25.46 15.82 -17.94
CA GLU A 344 26.44 15.73 -19.02
C GLU A 344 25.97 14.75 -20.12
N ASP A 345 26.13 15.18 -21.38
CA ASP A 345 26.25 14.42 -22.63
C ASP A 345 25.08 14.24 -23.64
N ASP A 346 23.80 14.54 -23.36
CA ASP A 346 22.72 14.38 -24.39
C ASP A 346 21.62 15.48 -24.37
N ILE A 347 21.12 15.90 -25.56
CA ILE A 347 20.15 17.01 -25.72
C ILE A 347 18.73 16.66 -25.19
N ASP A 348 18.27 15.43 -25.39
CA ASP A 348 16.95 14.99 -24.91
C ASP A 348 16.96 14.65 -23.42
N ILE A 349 18.08 14.08 -22.95
CA ILE A 349 18.36 13.90 -21.52
C ILE A 349 18.48 15.26 -20.83
N SER A 350 19.05 16.28 -21.49
CA SER A 350 19.10 17.65 -20.98
C SER A 350 17.72 18.29 -20.79
N ARG A 351 16.78 18.11 -21.74
CA ARG A 351 15.39 18.61 -21.59
C ARG A 351 14.64 17.88 -20.47
N TYR A 352 14.78 16.56 -20.40
CA TYR A 352 14.23 15.77 -19.31
C TYR A 352 14.81 16.16 -17.94
N ASN A 353 16.13 16.27 -17.83
CA ASN A 353 16.83 16.68 -16.61
C ASN A 353 16.42 18.08 -16.17
N LYS A 354 16.28 19.03 -17.09
CA LYS A 354 15.72 20.37 -16.78
C LYS A 354 14.29 20.29 -16.24
N SER A 355 13.44 19.47 -16.85
CA SER A 355 12.05 19.31 -16.40
C SER A 355 11.94 18.67 -15.01
N ILE A 356 12.80 17.69 -14.71
CA ILE A 356 12.91 17.09 -13.39
C ILE A 356 13.45 18.08 -12.38
N LEU A 357 14.53 18.78 -12.72
CA LEU A 357 15.16 19.77 -11.87
C LEU A 357 14.15 20.85 -11.45
N ASN A 358 13.38 21.40 -12.41
CA ASN A 358 12.33 22.37 -12.13
C ASN A 358 11.27 21.79 -11.17
N LYS A 359 10.81 20.55 -11.39
CA LYS A 359 9.84 19.92 -10.48
C LYS A 359 10.39 19.67 -9.08
N ILE A 360 11.66 19.32 -8.95
CA ILE A 360 12.28 19.13 -7.63
C ILE A 360 12.41 20.49 -6.93
N TYR A 361 12.77 21.55 -7.64
CA TYR A 361 12.72 22.92 -7.09
C TYR A 361 11.29 23.32 -6.69
N ASP A 362 10.27 22.99 -7.48
CA ASP A 362 8.88 23.23 -7.11
C ASP A 362 8.49 22.46 -5.84
N CYS A 363 8.88 21.19 -5.74
CA CYS A 363 8.64 20.38 -4.54
C CYS A 363 9.33 21.00 -3.33
N LEU A 364 10.59 21.40 -3.48
CA LEU A 364 11.36 22.06 -2.43
C LEU A 364 10.68 23.37 -2.00
N ASN A 365 10.35 24.25 -2.93
CA ASN A 365 9.70 25.53 -2.65
C ASN A 365 8.35 25.34 -1.94
N LYS A 366 7.58 24.33 -2.34
CA LYS A 366 6.30 23.98 -1.68
C LYS A 366 6.51 23.35 -0.31
N SER A 367 7.49 22.47 -0.14
CA SER A 367 7.87 21.93 1.18
C SER A 367 8.32 23.03 2.12
N ILE A 368 9.07 24.01 1.62
CA ILE A 368 9.46 25.19 2.37
C ILE A 368 8.22 26.05 2.67
N ALA A 369 7.34 26.29 1.69
CA ALA A 369 6.04 27.00 1.83
C ALA A 369 5.17 26.48 2.99
N LEU A 370 5.29 25.19 3.31
CA LEU A 370 4.57 24.55 4.40
C LEU A 370 5.14 24.86 5.80
N LEU A 371 6.33 25.46 5.89
CA LEU A 371 6.99 25.79 7.16
C LEU A 371 6.65 27.20 7.64
N ASN A 372 6.35 27.31 8.94
CA ASN A 372 6.29 28.58 9.67
C ASN A 372 7.72 29.07 10.00
N GLY A 373 7.92 30.37 10.22
CA GLY A 373 9.25 30.97 10.47
C GLY A 373 10.09 30.27 11.54
N SER A 374 9.53 29.96 12.72
CA SER A 374 10.25 29.25 13.79
C SER A 374 10.66 27.82 13.41
N MET A 375 9.81 27.14 12.65
CA MET A 375 10.05 25.77 12.17
C MET A 375 11.14 25.79 11.11
N PHE A 376 11.06 26.74 10.18
CA PHE A 376 12.08 26.95 9.16
C PHE A 376 13.48 27.12 9.77
N VAL A 377 13.62 27.92 10.83
CA VAL A 377 14.89 28.08 11.54
C VAL A 377 15.39 26.75 12.12
N SER A 378 14.54 25.99 12.81
CA SER A 378 14.91 24.71 13.41
C SER A 378 15.32 23.66 12.37
N ILE A 379 14.60 23.60 11.26
CA ILE A 379 14.84 22.67 10.15
C ILE A 379 16.14 23.03 9.44
N ILE A 380 16.36 24.30 9.11
CA ILE A 380 17.61 24.74 8.48
C ILE A 380 18.79 24.55 9.42
N SER A 381 18.64 24.86 10.71
CA SER A 381 19.66 24.59 11.74
C SER A 381 20.03 23.10 11.78
N ASN A 382 19.04 22.22 11.88
CA ASN A 382 19.26 20.77 11.87
C ASN A 382 19.87 20.28 10.56
N LEU A 383 19.45 20.81 9.41
CA LEU A 383 20.02 20.52 8.10
C LEU A 383 21.48 20.96 8.03
N LEU A 384 21.81 22.15 8.50
CA LEU A 384 23.18 22.67 8.51
C LEU A 384 24.09 21.87 9.45
N GLN A 385 23.58 21.43 10.61
CA GLN A 385 24.30 20.57 11.55
C GLN A 385 24.54 19.16 10.99
N GLN A 386 23.54 18.55 10.34
CA GLN A 386 23.63 17.19 9.80
C GLN A 386 24.40 17.14 8.46
N GLN A 387 24.49 18.25 7.71
CA GLN A 387 25.11 18.31 6.38
C GLN A 387 26.53 18.90 6.37
N GLN A 388 27.23 18.99 7.50
CA GLN A 388 28.62 19.47 7.58
C GLN A 388 29.61 18.73 6.62
N THR A 389 29.21 17.58 6.06
CA THR A 389 30.03 16.76 5.15
C THR A 389 29.81 17.04 3.66
N ASN A 390 28.76 17.75 3.23
CA ASN A 390 28.47 18.01 1.81
C ASN A 390 28.37 19.51 1.51
N GLU A 391 29.50 20.13 1.19
CA GLU A 391 29.63 21.57 0.93
C GLU A 391 28.65 22.10 -0.14
N LYS A 392 28.32 21.28 -1.15
CA LYS A 392 27.34 21.63 -2.20
C LYS A 392 25.90 21.65 -1.70
N LEU A 393 25.53 20.76 -0.77
CA LEU A 393 24.21 20.78 -0.13
C LEU A 393 24.08 21.96 0.81
N GLN A 394 25.11 22.20 1.61
CA GLN A 394 25.16 23.34 2.52
C GLN A 394 25.00 24.67 1.80
N ARG A 395 25.70 24.88 0.67
CA ARG A 395 25.52 26.08 -0.17
C ARG A 395 24.10 26.20 -0.72
N LYS A 396 23.49 25.09 -1.15
CA LYS A 396 22.10 25.07 -1.64
C LYS A 396 21.10 25.41 -0.53
N THR A 397 21.28 24.82 0.66
CA THR A 397 20.47 25.08 1.86
C THR A 397 20.60 26.54 2.32
N LEU A 398 21.80 27.12 2.22
CA LEU A 398 22.05 28.54 2.49
C LEU A 398 21.45 29.47 1.42
N GLU A 399 21.50 29.11 0.14
CA GLU A 399 20.81 29.83 -0.94
C GLU A 399 19.31 29.86 -0.69
N ILE A 400 18.74 28.72 -0.31
CA ILE A 400 17.33 28.57 0.05
C ILE A 400 16.95 29.45 1.24
N LEU A 401 17.77 29.44 2.29
CA LEU A 401 17.59 30.32 3.45
C LEU A 401 17.65 31.79 3.04
N ASN A 402 18.59 32.17 2.18
CA ASN A 402 18.72 33.54 1.71
C ASN A 402 17.50 33.97 0.87
N THR A 403 16.94 33.08 0.02
CA THR A 403 15.71 33.38 -0.73
C THR A 403 14.49 33.49 0.18
N ARG A 404 14.34 32.61 1.17
CA ARG A 404 13.21 32.66 2.12
C ARG A 404 13.26 33.89 3.01
N LEU A 405 14.45 34.24 3.50
CA LEU A 405 14.67 35.47 4.27
C LEU A 405 14.38 36.72 3.42
N LYS A 406 14.69 36.71 2.12
CA LYS A 406 14.34 37.83 1.25
C LYS A 406 12.84 37.94 1.01
N ASP A 407 12.13 36.82 0.90
CA ASP A 407 10.68 36.80 0.64
C ASP A 407 9.85 37.14 1.89
N GLU A 408 10.21 36.68 3.09
CA GLU A 408 9.46 36.99 4.33
C GLU A 408 9.79 38.37 4.93
N PHE A 409 11.00 38.90 4.73
CA PHE A 409 11.47 40.11 5.42
C PHE A 409 11.37 41.39 4.58
N THR A 410 10.60 41.37 3.48
CA THR A 410 10.22 42.61 2.77
C THR A 410 9.08 43.37 3.47
N THR A 411 8.45 42.80 4.50
CA THR A 411 7.48 43.50 5.36
C THR A 411 7.76 43.22 6.84
N GLU A 412 8.43 44.19 7.49
CA GLU A 412 8.45 44.49 8.93
C GLU A 412 8.25 43.31 9.90
N ASN A 413 9.34 42.66 10.32
CA ASN A 413 9.41 41.92 11.59
C ASN A 413 10.89 41.77 12.04
N GLU A 414 11.46 42.85 12.56
CA GLU A 414 12.84 42.93 13.07
C GLU A 414 13.12 41.99 14.27
N VAL A 415 12.07 41.49 14.95
CA VAL A 415 12.18 40.67 16.17
C VAL A 415 12.63 39.23 15.86
N GLY A 416 12.30 38.69 14.68
CA GLY A 416 12.71 37.35 14.26
C GLY A 416 14.19 37.25 13.91
N PHE A 417 14.77 38.35 13.39
CA PHE A 417 16.16 38.42 12.96
C PHE A 417 17.13 38.32 14.15
N ILE A 418 16.80 38.96 15.28
CA ILE A 418 17.65 38.97 16.48
C ILE A 418 17.69 37.60 17.17
N LEU A 419 16.58 36.86 17.17
CA LEU A 419 16.57 35.48 17.71
C LEU A 419 17.32 34.51 16.79
N MET A 420 17.16 34.66 15.47
CA MET A 420 17.83 33.82 14.48
C MET A 420 19.34 34.10 14.38
N GLU A 421 19.77 35.35 14.57
CA GLU A 421 21.18 35.74 14.63
C GLU A 421 21.87 35.18 15.90
N ASN A 422 21.17 35.12 17.02
CA ASN A 422 21.69 34.49 18.25
C ASN A 422 21.81 32.96 18.12
N ASP A 423 20.83 32.29 17.48
CA ASP A 423 20.88 30.85 17.23
C ASP A 423 21.93 30.48 16.17
N LEU A 424 22.10 31.29 15.11
CA LEU A 424 23.13 31.10 14.10
C LEU A 424 24.54 31.38 14.64
N ASN A 425 24.72 32.38 15.50
CA ASN A 425 26.00 32.65 16.16
C ASN A 425 26.38 31.57 17.19
N GLY A 426 25.41 30.81 17.71
CA GLY A 426 25.66 29.63 18.55
C GLY A 426 26.16 28.40 17.79
N ILE A 427 25.91 28.32 16.48
CA ILE A 427 26.26 27.16 15.62
C ILE A 427 27.56 27.41 14.83
N LEU A 428 27.95 28.67 14.64
CA LEU A 428 29.16 29.09 13.92
C LEU A 428 30.43 29.22 14.79
N LYS A 429 30.35 28.91 16.09
CA LYS A 429 31.51 28.65 16.96
C LYS A 429 31.70 27.15 17.13
#